data_AF-A0A251XMN7-F1
#
_entry.id   AF-A0A251XMN7-F1
#
_cell.length_a   1.000
_cell.length_b   1.000
_cell.length_c   1.000
_cell.angle_alpha   90.00
_cell.angle_beta   90.00
_cell.angle_gamma   90.00
#
_symmetry.space_group_name_H-M   'P 1'
#
loop_
_entity.id
_entity.type
_entity.pdbx_description
1 polymer ?
#
loop_
_entity_poly.entity_id
_entity_poly.type
_entity_poly.pdbx_seq_one_letter_code
_entity_poly.pdbx_strand_id
1 'polypeptide(L)' 'MPVVILLVMTLIFDNIMIKVGLVGYDDDKLVGLILGYAPIEDFAYAIAALVLLPAVWYLLRRRRRVSGIEAHE' A
#
# COMPACT_ATOMS: atom_id res chain seq x y z
N MET A 1 -9.75 12.12 5.45
CA MET A 1 -10.09 11.35 6.66
C MET A 1 -9.85 9.84 6.56
N PRO A 2 -10.34 9.09 5.54
CA PRO A 2 -10.18 7.62 5.53
C PRO A 2 -8.71 7.15 5.45
N VAL A 3 -7.86 7.90 4.73
CA VAL A 3 -6.42 7.60 4.64
C VAL A 3 -5.72 7.67 5.99
N VAL A 4 -6.05 8.66 6.82
CA VAL A 4 -5.46 8.80 8.15
C VAL A 4 -5.85 7.61 9.03
N ILE A 5 -7.12 7.22 8.99
CA ILE A 5 -7.62 6.04 9.72
C ILE A 5 -6.89 4.77 9.25
N LEU A 6 -6.73 4.60 7.93
CA LEU A 6 -6.02 3.47 7.36
C LEU A 6 -4.57 3.41 7.85
N LEU A 7 -3.83 4.52 7.75
CA LEU A 7 -2.43 4.59 8.21
C LEU A 7 -2.28 4.32 9.71
N VAL A 8 -3.19 4.87 10.53
CA VAL A 8 -3.18 4.63 11.98
C VAL A 8 -3.50 3.17 12.30
N MET A 9 -4.48 2.57 11.63
CA MET A 9 -4.78 1.14 11.83
C MET A 9 -3.63 0.25 11.38
N THR A 10 -3.02 0.52 10.21
CA THR A 10 -1.82 -0.20 9.73
C THR A 10 -0.70 -0.14 10.77
N LEU A 11 -0.41 1.05 11.31
CA LEU A 11 0.60 1.19 12.35
C LEU A 11 0.33 0.32 13.58
N ILE A 12 -0.92 0.30 14.05
CA ILE A 12 -1.31 -0.47 15.24
C ILE A 12 -1.20 -1.97 14.97
N PHE A 13 -1.76 -2.45 13.88
CA PHE A 13 -1.79 -3.89 13.58
C PHE A 13 -0.40 -4.45 13.26
N ASP A 14 0.43 -3.71 12.50
CA ASP A 14 1.79 -4.16 12.16
C ASP A 14 2.65 -4.30 13.42
N ASN A 15 2.56 -3.32 14.33
CA ASN A 15 3.24 -3.38 15.63
C ASN A 15 2.76 -4.57 16.48
N ILE A 16 1.45 -4.87 16.47
CA ILE A 16 0.91 -6.01 17.21
C ILE A 16 1.41 -7.34 16.61
N MET A 17 1.35 -7.51 15.29
CA MET A 17 1.77 -8.75 14.60
C MET A 17 3.23 -9.09 14.91
N ILE A 18 4.11 -8.09 14.90
CA ILE A 18 5.52 -8.28 15.21
C ILE A 18 5.71 -8.58 16.70
N LYS A 19 5.02 -7.84 17.58
CA LYS A 19 5.14 -8.02 19.03
C LYS A 19 4.70 -9.41 19.50
N VAL A 20 3.70 -10.01 18.86
CA VAL A 20 3.24 -11.37 19.19
C VAL A 20 4.03 -12.47 18.47
N GLY A 21 5.02 -12.10 17.65
CA GLY A 21 5.88 -13.03 16.92
C GLY A 21 5.17 -13.75 15.75
N LEU A 22 4.07 -13.19 15.24
CA LEU A 22 3.40 -13.74 14.04
C LEU A 22 4.22 -13.49 12.77
N VAL A 23 4.94 -12.37 12.73
CA VAL A 23 5.78 -11.94 11.60
C VAL A 23 7.12 -11.49 12.16
N GLY A 24 8.21 -11.99 11.56
CA GLY A 24 9.58 -11.60 11.89
C GLY A 24 10.30 -11.10 10.65
N TYR A 25 11.14 -10.08 10.82
CA TYR A 25 11.97 -9.51 9.77
C TYR A 25 13.43 -9.83 10.04
N ASP A 26 14.21 -10.09 8.98
CA ASP A 26 15.67 -10.14 9.07
C ASP A 26 16.19 -8.71 9.18
N ASP A 27 16.90 -8.39 10.26
CA ASP A 27 17.50 -7.07 10.47
C ASP A 27 18.46 -6.69 9.33
N ASP A 28 19.09 -7.67 8.67
CA ASP A 28 20.00 -7.48 7.53
C ASP A 28 19.31 -6.99 6.24
N LYS A 29 17.97 -7.06 6.16
CA LYS A 29 17.18 -6.67 4.98
C LYS A 29 16.42 -5.37 5.16
N LEU A 30 16.39 -4.84 6.39
CA LEU A 30 15.70 -3.61 6.72
C LEU A 30 16.62 -2.41 6.45
N VAL A 31 16.04 -1.28 6.05
CA VAL A 31 16.78 -0.01 5.93
C VAL A 31 17.05 0.63 7.30
N GLY A 32 16.62 -0.02 8.40
CA GLY A 32 16.96 0.31 9.79
C GLY A 32 16.04 1.34 10.46
N LEU A 33 15.04 1.87 9.75
CA LEU A 33 14.05 2.81 10.32
C LEU A 33 12.82 2.04 10.81
N ILE A 34 12.66 1.98 12.14
CA ILE A 34 11.59 1.26 12.82
C ILE A 34 10.69 2.26 13.56
N LEU A 35 9.37 2.13 13.42
CA LEU A 35 8.38 2.89 14.17
C LEU A 35 7.74 1.99 15.24
N GLY A 36 8.30 2.05 16.45
CA GLY A 36 7.97 1.12 17.52
C GLY A 36 8.65 -0.24 17.30
N TYR A 37 7.90 -1.20 16.79
CA TYR A 37 8.33 -2.55 16.44
C TYR A 37 8.26 -2.83 14.94
N ALA A 38 7.54 -2.01 14.16
CA ALA A 38 7.35 -2.23 12.72
C ALA A 38 8.30 -1.39 11.86
N PRO A 39 8.91 -1.96 10.82
CA PRO A 39 9.74 -1.20 9.89
C PRO A 39 8.89 -0.17 9.13
N ILE A 40 9.44 1.03 8.91
CA ILE A 40 8.71 2.10 8.19
C ILE A 40 8.44 1.74 6.72
N GLU A 41 9.20 0.79 6.19
CA GLU A 41 9.06 0.25 4.84
C GLU A 41 7.65 -0.30 4.57
N ASP A 42 6.97 -0.84 5.59
CA ASP A 42 5.61 -1.37 5.45
C ASP A 42 4.60 -0.26 5.09
N PHE A 43 4.85 0.98 5.52
CA PHE A 43 4.04 2.14 5.13
C PHE A 43 4.22 2.52 3.67
N ALA A 44 5.38 2.23 3.07
CA ALA A 44 5.62 2.53 1.67
C ALA A 44 4.63 1.78 0.76
N TYR A 45 4.25 0.55 1.12
CA TYR A 45 3.22 -0.21 0.40
C TYR A 45 1.84 0.45 0.50
N ALA A 46 1.45 0.90 1.69
CA ALA A 46 0.17 1.58 1.89
C ALA A 46 0.09 2.90 1.08
N ILE A 47 1.18 3.67 1.07
CA ILE A 47 1.29 4.91 0.28
C ILE A 47 1.30 4.60 -1.22
N ALA A 48 2.06 3.59 -1.65
CA ALA A 48 2.11 3.16 -3.04
C ALA A 48 0.72 2.73 -3.51
N ALA A 49 -0.02 1.97 -2.73
CA ALA A 49 -1.40 1.58 -3.05
C ALA A 49 -2.30 2.82 -3.20
N LEU A 50 -2.20 3.81 -2.30
CA LEU A 50 -3.00 5.03 -2.36
C LEU A 50 -2.81 5.81 -3.67
N VAL A 51 -1.60 5.81 -4.24
CA VAL A 51 -1.28 6.52 -5.48
C VAL A 51 -1.51 5.64 -6.72
N LEU A 52 -1.01 4.41 -6.68
CA LEU A 52 -1.00 3.52 -7.84
C LEU A 52 -2.38 2.98 -8.16
N LEU A 53 -3.21 2.63 -7.17
CA LEU A 53 -4.55 2.10 -7.42
C LEU A 53 -5.42 3.06 -8.24
N PRO A 54 -5.59 4.35 -7.86
CA PRO A 54 -6.37 5.28 -8.67
C PRO A 54 -5.71 5.59 -10.03
N ALA A 55 -4.37 5.62 -10.10
CA ALA A 55 -3.66 5.85 -11.35
C ALA A 55 -3.89 4.71 -12.36
N VAL A 56 -3.73 3.46 -11.91
CA VAL A 56 -3.99 2.26 -12.71
C VAL A 56 -5.46 2.18 -13.09
N TRP A 57 -6.38 2.47 -12.16
CA TRP A 57 -7.82 2.49 -12.45
C TRP A 57 -8.16 3.51 -13.55
N TYR A 58 -7.61 4.71 -13.47
CA TYR A 58 -7.80 5.75 -14.47
C TYR A 58 -7.27 5.31 -15.85
N LEU A 59 -6.06 4.74 -15.89
CA LEU A 59 -5.44 4.26 -17.12
C LEU A 59 -6.26 3.15 -17.78
N LEU A 60 -6.70 2.16 -17.00
CA LEU A 60 -7.53 1.05 -17.48
C LEU A 60 -8.90 1.55 -18.00
N ARG A 61 -9.50 2.54 -17.35
CA ARG A 61 -10.76 3.14 -17.80
C ARG A 61 -10.60 3.93 -19.11
N ARG A 62 -9.48 4.64 -19.29
CA ARG A 62 -9.15 5.31 -20.55
C ARG A 62 -9.03 4.31 -21.70
N ARG A 63 -8.36 3.17 -21.47
CA ARG A 63 -8.19 2.13 -22.50
C ARG A 63 -9.53 1.55 -22.98
N ARG A 64 -10.48 1.31 -22.06
CA ARG A 64 -11.83 0.84 -22.42
C ARG A 64 -12.62 1.85 -23.26
N ARG A 65 -12.46 3.15 -23.02
CA ARG A 65 -13.16 4.18 -23.81
C ARG A 65 -12.68 4.23 -25.26
N VAL A 66 -11.38 4.06 -25.50
CA VAL A 66 -10.80 4.10 -26.86
C VAL A 66 -11.25 2.88 -27.67
N SER A 67 -11.15 1.68 -27.11
CA SER A 67 -11.58 0.44 -27.78
C SER A 67 -13.09 0.39 -28.09
N GLY A 68 -13.93 1.08 -27.30
CA GLY A 68 -15.37 1.16 -27.56
C GLY A 68 -15.75 2.13 -28.70
N ILE A 69 -14.87 3.06 -29.09
CA ILE A 69 -15.08 3.95 -30.24
C ILE A 69 -14.70 3.22 -31.54
N GLU A 70 -13.61 2.46 -31.54
CA GLU A 70 -13.15 1.68 -32.70
C GLU A 70 -14.10 0.53 -33.08
N ALA A 71 -14.91 0.03 -32.14
CA ALA A 71 -15.87 -1.06 -32.40
C ALA A 71 -17.24 -0.58 -32.95
N HIS A 72 -17.44 0.74 -33.05
CA HIS A 72 -18.70 1.36 -33.49
C HIS A 72 -18.59 2.14 -34.81
N GLU A 73 -17.44 2.09 -35.50
CA GLU A 73 -17.28 2.45 -36.92
C GLU A 73 -17.36 1.20 -37.81
#